data_AF-A0A251SCN9-F1
#
_entry.id   AF-A0A251SCN9-F1
#
_cell.length_a   1.000
_cell.length_b   1.000
_cell.length_c   1.000
_cell.angle_alpha   90.00
_cell.angle_beta   90.00
_cell.angle_gamma   90.00
#
_symmetry.space_group_name_H-M   'P 1'
#
loop_
_entity.id
_entity.type
_entity.pdbx_description
1 polymer ?
#
loop_
_entity_poly.entity_id
_entity_poly.type
_entity_poly.pdbx_seq_one_letter_code
_entity_poly.pdbx_strand_id
1 'polypeptide(L)'
;MLERLSNRRLAFVGDSIGRNQWESLLCLLSTAVTNKSSIYEVNRRLITKHTGFLVFKFAEFNCTIEYYRAPYLVLQSRPPAGSPKQVRTTLKLDKMDWGSVKWKGADLIVFNSGLRSYFTCDFAPCQFFCRNRNI
;
A
#
# COMPACT_ATOMS: atom_id res chain seq x y z
N MET A 1 -8.77 18.97 -10.83
CA MET A 1 -8.33 17.93 -9.86
C MET A 1 -6.82 17.99 -9.64
N LEU A 2 -5.99 17.99 -10.69
CA LEU A 2 -4.54 18.14 -10.59
C LEU A 2 -4.09 19.40 -9.83
N GLU A 3 -4.74 20.54 -10.05
CA GLU A 3 -4.43 21.79 -9.32
C GLU A 3 -4.53 21.65 -7.80
N ARG A 4 -5.51 20.88 -7.30
CA ARG A 4 -5.66 20.62 -5.85
C ARG A 4 -4.57 19.71 -5.29
N LEU A 5 -3.97 18.89 -6.16
CA LEU A 5 -2.86 18.01 -5.84
C LEU A 5 -1.50 18.64 -6.15
N SER A 6 -1.47 19.88 -6.63
CA SER A 6 -0.21 20.58 -6.93
C SER A 6 0.64 20.75 -5.68
N ASN A 7 1.94 20.51 -5.80
CA ASN A 7 2.91 20.53 -4.70
C ASN A 7 2.56 19.58 -3.53
N ARG A 8 1.77 18.53 -3.77
CA ARG A 8 1.40 17.55 -2.74
C ARG A 8 1.90 16.16 -3.06
N ARG A 9 2.04 15.37 -2.00
CA ARG A 9 2.37 13.94 -2.02
C ARG A 9 1.14 13.13 -1.64
N LEU A 10 0.67 12.28 -2.56
CA LEU A 10 -0.45 11.36 -2.35
C LEU A 10 0.09 9.94 -2.26
N ALA A 11 -0.12 9.26 -1.13
CA ALA A 11 0.34 7.89 -0.92
C ALA A 11 -0.83 6.92 -0.76
N PHE A 12 -0.89 5.91 -1.63
CA PHE A 12 -1.74 4.74 -1.49
C PHE A 12 -0.99 3.66 -0.71
N VAL A 13 -1.55 3.22 0.40
CA VAL A 13 -0.93 2.22 1.28
C VAL A 13 -1.90 1.09 1.49
N GLY A 14 -1.58 -0.10 0.97
CA GLY A 14 -2.52 -1.20 1.09
C GLY A 14 -2.22 -2.47 0.31
N ASP A 15 -3.29 -3.21 0.05
CA ASP A 15 -3.28 -4.45 -0.74
C ASP A 15 -3.39 -4.20 -2.25
N SER A 16 -3.64 -5.27 -3.01
CA SER A 16 -3.81 -5.20 -4.46
C SER A 16 -4.99 -4.35 -4.93
N ILE A 17 -6.04 -4.16 -4.10
CA ILE A 17 -7.13 -3.25 -4.45
C ILE A 17 -6.63 -1.80 -4.42
N GLY A 18 -5.83 -1.45 -3.40
CA GLY A 18 -5.17 -0.14 -3.33
C GLY A 18 -4.28 0.14 -4.55
N ARG A 19 -3.60 -0.89 -5.06
CA ARG A 19 -2.83 -0.80 -6.31
C ARG A 19 -3.71 -0.46 -7.51
N ASN A 20 -4.84 -1.14 -7.67
CA ASN A 20 -5.74 -0.91 -8.81
C ASN A 20 -6.33 0.50 -8.79
N GLN A 21 -6.68 1.01 -7.60
CA GLN A 21 -7.14 2.39 -7.41
C GLN A 21 -6.05 3.40 -7.77
N TRP A 22 -4.82 3.15 -7.32
CA TRP A 22 -3.65 3.95 -7.68
C TRP A 22 -3.40 3.97 -9.20
N GLU A 23 -3.42 2.81 -9.87
CA GLU A 23 -3.24 2.71 -11.33
C GLU A 23 -4.35 3.45 -12.09
N SER A 24 -5.59 3.33 -11.61
CA SER A 24 -6.75 4.01 -12.21
C SER A 24 -6.65 5.54 -12.06
N LEU A 25 -6.25 6.03 -10.89
CA LEU A 25 -6.04 7.46 -10.67
C LEU A 25 -4.88 7.98 -11.51
N LEU A 26 -3.78 7.25 -11.59
CA LEU A 26 -2.63 7.60 -12.42
C LEU A 26 -3.04 7.77 -13.89
N CYS A 27 -3.82 6.83 -14.40
CA CYS A 27 -4.35 6.89 -15.77
C CYS A 27 -5.26 8.11 -15.97
N LEU A 28 -6.21 8.36 -15.05
CA LEU A 28 -7.11 9.50 -15.12
C LEU A 28 -6.37 10.84 -15.09
N LEU A 29 -5.30 10.95 -14.30
CA LEU A 29 -4.50 12.17 -14.24
C LEU A 29 -3.59 12.32 -15.46
N SER A 30 -3.13 11.21 -16.04
CA SER A 30 -2.30 11.25 -17.26
C SER A 30 -3.02 11.83 -18.47
N THR A 31 -4.36 11.72 -18.55
CA THR A 31 -5.14 12.29 -19.66
C THR A 31 -5.30 13.81 -19.54
N ALA A 32 -5.21 14.34 -18.32
CA ALA A 32 -5.30 15.77 -18.05
C ALA A 32 -3.97 16.52 -18.23
N VAL A 33 -2.86 15.80 -18.44
CA VAL A 33 -1.53 16.37 -18.67
C VAL A 33 -1.24 16.41 -20.16
N THR A 34 -0.86 17.58 -20.67
CA THR A 34 -0.57 17.76 -22.10
C THR A 34 0.78 17.14 -22.47
N ASN A 35 1.82 17.34 -21.65
CA ASN A 35 3.13 16.75 -21.89
C ASN A 35 3.29 15.43 -21.13
N LYS A 36 3.04 14.30 -21.80
CA LYS A 36 3.19 12.96 -21.19
C LYS A 36 4.63 12.66 -20.74
N SER A 37 5.62 13.29 -21.35
CA SER A 37 7.04 13.16 -20.97
C SER A 37 7.34 13.77 -19.58
N SER A 38 6.45 14.61 -19.06
CA SER A 38 6.54 15.18 -17.72
C SER A 38 6.11 14.20 -16.61
N ILE A 39 5.54 13.05 -16.97
CA ILE A 39 5.12 11.99 -16.07
C ILE A 39 6.17 10.89 -16.11
N TYR A 40 6.81 10.62 -14.97
CA TYR A 40 7.83 9.58 -14.89
C TYR A 40 7.86 8.89 -13.54
N GLU A 41 8.33 7.64 -13.53
CA GLU A 41 8.59 6.88 -12.31
C GLU A 41 9.95 7.32 -11.75
N VAL A 42 9.97 7.74 -10.48
CA VAL A 42 11.13 8.41 -9.87
C VAL A 42 12.31 7.45 -9.69
N ASN A 43 12.07 6.17 -9.45
CA ASN A 43 13.12 5.17 -9.20
C ASN A 43 13.63 4.50 -10.49
N ARG A 44 13.12 4.89 -11.67
CA ARG A 44 13.30 4.22 -12.96
C ARG A 44 13.09 2.70 -12.91
N ARG A 45 12.18 2.23 -12.07
CA ARG A 45 11.82 0.83 -11.89
C ARG A 45 10.74 0.41 -12.88
N LEU A 46 10.89 -0.78 -13.44
CA LEU A 46 9.83 -1.42 -14.21
C LEU A 46 8.63 -1.69 -13.28
N ILE A 47 7.43 -1.38 -13.76
CA ILE A 47 6.19 -1.69 -13.06
C ILE A 47 6.02 -3.21 -13.07
N THR A 48 6.37 -3.88 -11.97
CA THR A 48 6.12 -5.33 -11.81
C THR A 48 5.05 -5.58 -10.76
N LYS A 49 4.33 -6.72 -10.88
CA LYS A 49 3.29 -7.14 -9.92
C LYS A 49 3.81 -7.27 -8.48
N HIS A 50 5.10 -7.52 -8.31
CA HIS A 50 5.75 -7.72 -7.01
C HIS A 50 6.56 -6.53 -6.52
N THR A 51 6.53 -5.39 -7.23
CA THR A 51 7.25 -4.19 -6.76
C THR A 51 6.62 -3.73 -5.44
N GLY A 52 7.45 -3.64 -4.39
CA GLY A 52 6.98 -3.31 -3.03
C GLY A 52 6.51 -1.85 -2.88
N PHE A 53 7.00 -0.94 -3.72
CA PHE A 53 6.54 0.44 -3.79
C PHE A 53 6.80 1.04 -5.18
N LEU A 54 5.93 1.95 -5.62
CA LEU A 54 6.01 2.67 -6.90
C LEU A 54 5.78 4.15 -6.66
N VAL A 55 6.56 5.02 -7.33
CA VAL A 55 6.46 6.47 -7.14
C VAL A 55 6.46 7.15 -8.50
N PHE A 56 5.35 7.79 -8.84
CA PHE A 56 5.21 8.57 -10.07
C PHE A 56 5.19 10.06 -9.76
N LYS A 57 5.95 10.83 -10.53
CA LYS A 57 5.99 12.29 -10.42
C LYS A 57 5.36 12.92 -11.66
N PHE A 58 4.50 13.91 -11.40
CA PHE A 58 3.92 14.81 -12.38
C PHE A 58 4.70 16.12 -12.30
N ALA A 59 5.69 16.30 -13.18
CA ALA A 59 6.63 17.41 -13.07
C ALA A 59 5.97 18.78 -13.21
N GLU A 60 4.99 18.93 -14.11
CA GLU A 60 4.27 20.19 -14.34
C GLU A 60 3.56 20.73 -13.10
N PHE A 61 3.05 19.83 -12.25
CA PHE A 61 2.29 20.19 -11.04
C PHE A 61 3.10 19.99 -9.76
N ASN A 62 4.34 19.53 -9.89
CA ASN A 62 5.19 19.09 -8.78
C ASN A 62 4.46 18.17 -7.79
N CYS A 63 3.62 17.26 -8.31
CA CYS A 63 2.82 16.32 -7.55
C CYS A 63 3.44 14.93 -7.61
N THR A 64 3.42 14.18 -6.50
CA THR A 64 3.81 12.77 -6.49
C THR A 64 2.66 11.87 -6.08
N ILE A 65 2.52 10.76 -6.81
CA ILE A 65 1.53 9.73 -6.53
C ILE A 65 2.27 8.42 -6.29
N GLU A 66 2.16 7.95 -5.06
CA GLU A 66 2.97 6.88 -4.50
C GLU A 66 2.06 5.69 -4.16
N TYR A 67 2.57 4.48 -4.35
CA TYR A 67 1.93 3.24 -3.92
C TYR A 67 2.91 2.45 -3.05
N TYR A 68 2.43 1.98 -1.90
CA TYR A 68 3.16 1.15 -0.95
C TYR A 68 2.36 -0.11 -0.66
N ARG A 69 2.98 -1.27 -0.89
CA ARG A 69 2.36 -2.57 -0.62
C ARG A 69 2.44 -2.86 0.87
N ALA A 70 1.33 -2.69 1.58
CA ALA A 70 1.17 -2.99 2.99
C ALA A 70 -0.21 -3.63 3.21
N PRO A 71 -0.39 -4.93 2.86
CA PRO A 71 -1.72 -5.56 2.81
C PRO A 71 -2.44 -5.60 4.17
N TYR A 72 -1.70 -5.48 5.27
CA TYR A 72 -2.23 -5.46 6.63
C TYR A 72 -1.99 -4.14 7.36
N LEU A 73 -1.27 -3.18 6.76
CA LEU A 73 -0.78 -1.93 7.38
C LEU A 73 0.17 -2.08 8.57
N VAL A 74 0.03 -3.18 9.30
CA VAL A 74 0.81 -3.58 10.47
C VAL A 74 1.82 -4.68 10.11
N LEU A 75 2.75 -4.90 11.03
CA LEU A 75 3.83 -5.85 10.85
C LEU A 75 3.31 -7.29 10.79
N GLN A 76 3.55 -7.93 9.64
CA GLN A 76 3.38 -9.36 9.46
C GLN A 76 4.60 -10.11 10.02
N SER A 77 4.38 -11.08 10.91
CA SER A 77 5.44 -11.87 11.53
C SER A 77 5.13 -13.37 11.52
N ARG A 78 6.16 -14.20 11.77
CA ARG A 78 5.99 -15.64 11.96
C ARG A 78 5.22 -15.90 13.26
N PRO A 79 4.39 -16.96 13.31
CA PRO A 79 3.74 -17.37 14.54
C PRO A 79 4.76 -17.66 15.65
N PRO A 80 4.45 -17.30 16.91
CA PRO A 80 5.24 -17.72 18.07
C PRO A 80 5.37 -19.24 18.18
N ALA A 81 6.42 -19.71 18.85
CA ALA A 81 6.56 -21.12 19.20
C ALA A 81 5.35 -21.59 20.04
N GLY A 82 4.79 -22.75 19.70
CA GLY A 82 3.57 -23.27 20.35
C GLY A 82 2.25 -22.87 19.67
N SER A 83 2.29 -22.05 18.61
CA SER A 83 1.09 -21.72 17.84
C SER A 83 0.52 -22.97 17.13
N PRO A 84 -0.82 -23.06 16.96
CA PRO A 84 -1.42 -24.15 16.20
C PRO A 84 -0.82 -24.25 14.80
N LYS A 85 -0.56 -25.47 14.29
CA LYS A 85 0.07 -25.71 12.97
C LYS A 85 -0.69 -25.04 11.81
N GLN A 86 -1.97 -24.73 12.01
CA GLN A 86 -2.85 -24.08 11.05
C GLN A 86 -2.57 -22.57 10.92
N VAL A 87 -1.94 -21.96 11.92
CA VAL A 87 -1.53 -20.57 11.87
C VAL A 87 -0.20 -20.48 11.13
N ARG A 88 -0.21 -19.75 10.00
CA ARG A 88 1.01 -19.52 9.19
C ARG A 88 1.62 -18.14 9.42
N THR A 89 0.88 -17.23 10.03
CA THR A 89 1.26 -15.82 10.17
C THR A 89 0.54 -15.19 11.36
N THR A 90 1.22 -14.26 12.02
CA THR A 90 0.67 -13.42 13.09
C THR A 90 0.85 -11.95 12.72
N LEU A 91 -0.16 -11.13 13.00
CA LEU A 91 -0.10 -9.68 12.83
C LEU A 91 0.19 -9.01 14.18
N LYS A 92 1.15 -8.10 14.19
CA LYS A 92 1.52 -7.31 15.37
C LYS A 92 0.86 -5.95 15.31
N LEU A 93 -0.31 -5.80 15.94
CA LEU A 93 -1.11 -4.56 15.86
C LEU A 93 -0.44 -3.37 16.53
N ASP A 94 0.52 -3.62 17.43
CA ASP A 94 1.34 -2.62 18.10
C ASP A 94 2.44 -2.04 17.21
N LYS A 95 2.70 -2.63 16.03
CA LYS A 95 3.79 -2.22 15.14
C LYS A 95 3.30 -2.02 13.71
N MET A 96 3.55 -0.83 13.18
CA MET A 96 3.32 -0.54 11.77
C MET A 96 4.27 -1.33 10.87
N ASP A 97 3.87 -1.53 9.62
CA ASP A 97 4.73 -2.12 8.60
C ASP A 97 6.07 -1.37 8.48
N TRP A 98 7.14 -2.09 8.13
CA TRP A 98 8.48 -1.52 7.97
C TRP A 98 8.51 -0.38 6.93
N GLY A 99 7.62 -0.43 5.93
CA GLY A 99 7.47 0.62 4.92
C GLY A 99 6.85 1.92 5.44
N SER A 100 6.36 1.96 6.69
CA SER A 100 5.69 3.12 7.28
C SER A 100 6.50 4.40 7.25
N VAL A 101 7.81 4.29 7.40
CA VAL A 101 8.73 5.44 7.34
C VAL A 101 8.72 6.16 5.98
N LYS A 102 8.32 5.48 4.89
CA LYS A 102 8.38 6.03 3.53
C LYS A 102 7.19 6.91 3.18
N TRP A 103 5.99 6.50 3.64
CA TRP A 103 4.76 7.25 3.44
C TRP A 103 4.43 8.18 4.62
N LYS A 104 5.22 8.13 5.70
CA LYS A 104 5.17 9.13 6.77
C LYS A 104 5.52 10.50 6.19
N GLY A 105 4.62 11.47 6.36
CA GLY A 105 4.78 12.83 5.83
C GLY A 105 4.29 13.04 4.39
N ALA A 106 3.47 12.12 3.85
CA ALA A 106 2.64 12.44 2.70
C ALA A 106 1.47 13.36 3.12
N ASP A 107 1.08 14.28 2.25
CA ASP A 107 -0.01 15.23 2.50
C ASP A 107 -1.38 14.55 2.51
N LEU A 108 -1.54 13.53 1.67
CA LEU A 108 -2.73 12.69 1.62
C LEU A 108 -2.32 11.22 1.63
N ILE A 109 -2.95 10.44 2.50
CA ILE A 109 -2.71 9.00 2.61
C ILE A 109 -4.04 8.27 2.46
N VAL A 110 -4.10 7.33 1.52
CA VAL A 110 -5.26 6.47 1.29
C VAL A 110 -4.90 5.05 1.75
N PHE A 111 -5.50 4.63 2.86
CA PHE A 111 -5.32 3.28 3.38
C PHE A 111 -6.35 2.30 2.79
N ASN A 112 -5.89 1.13 2.38
CA ASN A 112 -6.76 0.03 1.96
C ASN A 112 -6.28 -1.30 2.55
N SER A 113 -7.17 -1.98 3.28
CA SER A 113 -6.92 -3.30 3.84
C SER A 113 -8.22 -4.07 3.90
N GLY A 114 -8.44 -5.02 2.99
CA GLY A 114 -9.71 -5.75 2.98
C GLY A 114 -9.69 -7.08 2.26
N LEU A 115 -8.94 -7.21 1.17
CA LEU A 115 -9.08 -8.39 0.29
C LEU A 115 -8.55 -9.66 0.95
N ARG A 116 -7.58 -9.55 1.86
CA ARG A 116 -7.02 -10.68 2.59
C ARG A 116 -7.60 -10.84 3.99
N SER A 117 -8.52 -9.98 4.41
CA SER A 117 -9.02 -9.89 5.79
C SER A 117 -10.09 -10.93 6.14
N TYR A 118 -10.43 -11.88 5.25
CA TYR A 118 -11.26 -13.05 5.58
C TYR A 118 -10.49 -14.04 6.46
N PHE A 119 -10.01 -13.58 7.62
CA PHE A 119 -9.41 -14.38 8.67
C PHE A 119 -10.43 -14.58 9.78
N THR A 120 -10.61 -15.82 10.23
CA THR A 120 -11.33 -16.10 11.49
C THR A 120 -10.47 -15.58 12.64
N CYS A 121 -10.88 -14.47 13.26
CA CYS A 121 -10.24 -13.90 14.43
C CYS A 121 -10.70 -14.65 15.69
N ASP A 122 -9.87 -15.54 16.24
CA ASP A 122 -10.07 -16.02 17.61
C ASP A 122 -9.52 -14.97 18.58
N PHE A 123 -10.41 -14.41 19.40
CA PHE A 123 -10.07 -13.42 20.43
C PHE A 123 -9.37 -14.12 21.61
N ALA A 124 -8.04 -14.11 21.60
CA ALA A 124 -7.22 -14.39 22.77
C ALA A 124 -6.36 -13.16 23.10
N PRO A 125 -6.03 -12.90 24.37
CA PRO A 125 -5.43 -11.64 24.78
C PRO A 125 -4.05 -11.47 24.13
N CYS A 126 -3.93 -10.43 23.30
CA CYS A 126 -2.71 -9.85 22.72
C CYS A 126 -2.04 -10.48 21.48
N GLN A 127 -2.61 -11.48 20.79
CA GLN A 127 -2.05 -11.94 19.50
C GLN A 127 -3.12 -12.35 18.49
N PHE A 128 -3.18 -11.65 17.34
CA PHE A 128 -4.10 -11.98 16.25
C PHE A 128 -3.51 -13.08 15.37
N PHE A 129 -4.13 -14.26 15.39
CA PHE A 129 -3.74 -15.43 14.60
C PHE A 129 -4.51 -15.48 13.27
N CYS A 130 -3.80 -15.43 12.15
CA CYS A 130 -4.40 -15.49 10.81
C CYS A 130 -4.42 -16.94 10.27
N ARG A 131 -5.64 -17.49 10.10
CA ARG A 131 -5.88 -18.84 9.55
C ARG A 131 -6.31 -18.77 8.08
N ASN A 132 -5.60 -19.44 7.18
CA ASN A 132 -5.93 -19.46 5.75
C ASN A 132 -7.15 -20.39 5.51
N ARG A 133 -8.28 -19.88 5.00
CA ARG A 133 -9.28 -20.74 4.35
C ARG A 133 -8.78 -21.04 2.94
N ASN A 134 -8.52 -22.31 2.65
CA ASN A 134 -8.44 -22.76 1.27
C ASN A 134 -9.88 -22.75 0.73
N ILE A 135 -10.08 -22.09 -0.42
CA ILE A 135 -11.23 -22.35 -1.29
C ILE A 135 -10.87 -23.56 -2.13
#